data_AF-A0A6L7N9Q7-F1
#
_entry.id   AF-A0A6L7N9Q7-F1
#
_cell.length_a   1.000
_cell.length_b   1.000
_cell.length_c   1.000
_cell.angle_alpha   90.00
_cell.angle_beta   90.00
_cell.angle_gamma   90.00
#
_symmetry.space_group_name_H-M   'P 1'
#
loop_
_entity.id
_entity.type
_entity.pdbx_description
1 polymer ?
#
loop_
_entity_poly.entity_id
_entity_poly.type
_entity_poly.pdbx_seq_one_letter_code
_entity_poly.pdbx_strand_id
1 'polypeptide(L)' 'MRVSTTVSDRLLEQARAALPDLNNASLLDRALAALCAELHAAEIDRAYGIYDALPLEAEDEWGNPAAFLDAVGST' A
#
# COMPACT_ATOMS: atom_id res chain seq x y z
N MET A 1 18.92 -15.26 -9.95
CA MET A 1 19.48 -13.89 -9.96
C MET A 1 20.26 -13.69 -8.67
N ARG A 2 21.40 -12.98 -8.68
CA ARG A 2 22.17 -12.70 -7.45
C ARG A 2 22.14 -11.20 -7.19
N VAL A 3 21.77 -10.81 -5.96
CA VAL A 3 21.71 -9.41 -5.52
C VAL A 3 22.80 -9.20 -4.48
N SER A 4 23.64 -8.19 -4.68
CA SER A 4 24.64 -7.77 -3.70
C SER A 4 24.25 -6.38 -3.23
N THR A 5 23.75 -6.27 -2.02
CA THR A 5 23.28 -5.02 -1.43
C THR A 5 23.62 -4.98 0.05
N THR A 6 23.72 -3.77 0.61
CA THR A 6 23.90 -3.57 2.03
C THR A 6 22.52 -3.46 2.69
N VAL A 7 22.33 -4.21 3.77
CA VAL A 7 21.12 -4.15 4.60
C VAL A 7 21.50 -3.71 6.00
N SER A 8 20.53 -3.18 6.76
CA SER A 8 20.76 -2.87 8.17
C SER A 8 21.05 -4.15 8.94
N ASP A 9 22.18 -4.18 9.66
CA ASP A 9 22.57 -5.33 10.48
C ASP A 9 21.50 -5.66 11.53
N ARG A 10 21.00 -4.63 12.23
CA ARG A 10 19.94 -4.77 13.23
C ARG A 10 18.68 -5.43 12.65
N LEU A 11 18.24 -4.99 11.47
CA LEU A 11 17.05 -5.53 10.83
C LEU A 11 17.26 -7.00 10.43
N LEU A 12 18.44 -7.33 9.90
CA LEU A 12 18.77 -8.69 9.50
C LEU A 12 18.87 -9.64 10.69
N GLU A 13 19.46 -9.21 11.79
CA GLU A 13 19.54 -9.96 13.04
C GLU A 13 18.15 -10.23 13.62
N GLN A 14 17.28 -9.21 13.66
CA GLN A 14 15.90 -9.35 14.11
C GLN A 14 15.12 -10.36 13.24
N ALA A 15 15.28 -10.29 11.92
CA ALA A 15 14.62 -11.21 10.99
C ALA A 15 15.10 -12.66 11.21
N ARG A 16 16.40 -12.88 11.40
CA ARG A 16 16.96 -14.19 11.70
C ARG A 16 16.49 -14.73 13.05
N ALA A 17 16.41 -13.89 14.07
CA ALA A 17 15.91 -14.28 15.38
C ALA A 17 14.42 -14.69 15.32
N ALA A 18 13.62 -14.00 14.51
CA ALA A 18 12.20 -14.31 14.33
C ALA A 18 11.96 -15.56 13.46
N LEU A 19 12.87 -15.87 12.53
CA LEU A 19 12.73 -16.96 11.56
C LEU A 19 14.05 -17.75 11.47
N PRO A 20 14.42 -18.49 12.53
CA PRO A 20 15.74 -19.13 12.65
C PRO A 20 15.99 -20.23 11.61
N ASP A 21 14.92 -20.83 11.08
CA ASP A 21 15.02 -21.93 10.11
C ASP A 21 15.23 -21.44 8.66
N LEU A 22 15.20 -20.13 8.41
CA LEU A 22 15.34 -19.56 7.07
C LEU A 22 16.75 -19.02 6.83
N ASN A 23 17.28 -19.31 5.65
CA ASN A 23 18.51 -18.67 5.18
C ASN A 23 18.23 -17.24 4.68
N ASN A 24 19.30 -16.44 4.49
CA ASN A 24 19.17 -15.05 4.07
C ASN A 24 18.43 -14.86 2.73
N ALA A 25 18.60 -15.79 1.78
CA ALA A 25 17.93 -15.71 0.49
C ALA A 25 16.41 -15.87 0.67
N SER A 26 15.99 -16.89 1.44
CA SER A 26 14.57 -17.11 1.76
C SER A 26 13.96 -15.96 2.58
N LEU A 27 14.73 -15.32 3.47
CA LEU A 27 14.28 -14.12 4.18
C LEU A 27 14.04 -12.96 3.22
N LEU A 28 14.95 -12.72 2.28
CA LEU A 28 14.80 -11.68 1.26
C LEU A 28 13.64 -11.96 0.32
N ASP A 29 13.49 -13.20 -0.15
CA ASP A 29 12.36 -13.59 -1.01
C ASP A 29 11.03 -13.36 -0.30
N ARG A 30 10.93 -13.72 0.99
CA ARG A 30 9.73 -13.49 1.80
C ARG A 30 9.43 -12.01 2.00
N ALA A 31 10.46 -11.20 2.27
CA ALA A 31 10.30 -9.75 2.42
C ALA A 31 9.84 -9.08 1.11
N LEU A 32 10.42 -9.48 -0.02
CA LEU A 32 10.03 -8.97 -1.34
C LEU A 32 8.61 -9.42 -1.72
N ALA A 33 8.24 -10.66 -1.44
CA ALA A 33 6.89 -11.15 -1.68
C ALA A 33 5.85 -10.37 -0.85
N ALA A 34 6.15 -10.10 0.43
CA ALA A 34 5.28 -9.29 1.28
C ALA A 34 5.15 -7.85 0.76
N LEU A 35 6.25 -7.23 0.35
CA LEU A 35 6.24 -5.89 -0.24
C LEU A 35 5.40 -5.85 -1.53
N CYS A 36 5.56 -6.83 -2.43
CA CYS A 36 4.77 -6.91 -3.66
C CYS A 36 3.29 -7.11 -3.36
N ALA A 37 2.94 -7.93 -2.37
CA ALA A 37 1.55 -8.14 -1.97
C ALA A 37 0.92 -6.85 -1.40
N GLU A 38 1.66 -6.11 -0.57
CA GLU A 38 1.22 -4.82 -0.03
C GLU A 38 1.02 -3.78 -1.15
N LEU A 39 1.98 -3.67 -2.08
CA LEU A 39 1.88 -2.75 -3.20
C LEU A 39 0.72 -3.10 -4.13
N HIS A 40 0.48 -4.39 -4.37
CA HIS A 40 -0.64 -4.85 -5.20
C HIS A 40 -1.98 -4.59 -4.51
N ALA A 41 -2.07 -4.81 -3.20
CA ALA A 41 -3.28 -4.50 -2.44
C ALA A 41 -3.63 -2.99 -2.50
N ALA A 42 -2.62 -2.12 -2.48
CA ALA A 42 -2.79 -0.67 -2.58
C ALA A 42 -2.88 -0.15 -4.03
N GLU A 43 -2.82 -1.03 -5.05
CA GLU A 43 -2.77 -0.63 -6.45
C GLU A 43 -4.08 0.01 -6.91
N ILE A 44 -5.21 -0.54 -6.48
CA ILE A 44 -6.54 -0.01 -6.79
C ILE A 44 -6.70 1.38 -6.17
N ASP A 45 -6.44 1.52 -4.87
CA ASP A 45 -6.56 2.82 -4.18
C ASP A 45 -5.67 3.89 -4.86
N ARG A 46 -4.44 3.53 -5.24
CA ARG A 46 -3.56 4.44 -6.00
C ARG A 46 -4.11 4.82 -7.36
N ALA A 47 -4.73 3.89 -8.09
CA ALA A 47 -5.34 4.18 -9.38
C ALA A 47 -6.52 5.15 -9.24
N TYR A 48 -7.25 5.08 -8.12
CA TYR A 48 -8.34 6.00 -7.79
C TYR A 48 -7.86 7.34 -7.21
N GLY A 49 -6.59 7.50 -6.85
CA GLY A 49 -6.04 8.77 -6.36
C GLY A 49 -6.14 9.94 -7.34
N ILE A 50 -6.45 9.68 -8.63
CA ILE A 50 -6.80 10.75 -9.60
C ILE A 50 -8.06 11.51 -9.16
N TYR A 51 -9.00 10.82 -8.53
CA TYR A 51 -10.25 11.40 -8.06
C TYR A 51 -10.06 12.27 -6.81
N ASP A 52 -8.98 12.10 -6.03
CA ASP A 52 -8.66 12.97 -4.88
C ASP A 52 -8.40 14.42 -5.30
N ALA A 53 -7.99 14.63 -6.56
CA ALA A 53 -7.74 15.97 -7.11
C ALA A 53 -9.01 16.62 -7.69
N LEU A 54 -10.13 15.90 -7.76
CA LEU A 54 -11.39 16.45 -8.27
C LEU A 54 -12.12 17.19 -7.14
N PRO A 55 -12.54 18.45 -7.35
CA PRO A 55 -13.34 19.18 -6.37
C PRO A 55 -14.64 18.41 -6.06
N LEU A 56 -15.01 18.34 -4.79
CA LEU A 56 -16.22 17.66 -4.36
C LEU A 56 -17.49 18.38 -4.81
N GLU A 57 -17.35 19.67 -5.14
CA GLU A 57 -18.41 20.53 -5.64
C GLU A 57 -18.56 20.47 -7.17
N ALA A 58 -17.72 19.70 -7.87
CA ALA A 58 -17.82 19.52 -9.30
C ALA A 58 -19.16 18.83 -9.64
N GLU A 59 -20.01 19.52 -10.41
CA GLU A 59 -21.24 18.93 -10.92
C GLU A 59 -20.93 17.97 -12.07
N ASP A 60 -21.47 16.75 -11.98
CA ASP A 60 -21.42 15.76 -13.04
C ASP A 60 -22.84 15.33 -13.49
N GLU A 61 -22.92 14.29 -14.31
CA GLU A 61 -24.21 13.77 -14.82
C GLU A 61 -25.15 13.22 -13.73
N TRP A 62 -24.65 13.04 -12.51
CA TRP A 62 -25.39 12.60 -11.34
C TRP A 62 -25.62 13.72 -10.30
N GLY A 63 -25.08 14.92 -10.53
CA GLY A 63 -25.31 16.12 -9.71
C GLY A 63 -24.10 16.56 -8.89
N ASN A 64 -24.32 17.22 -7.76
CA ASN A 64 -23.27 17.75 -6.89
C ASN A 64 -23.00 16.77 -5.71
N PRO A 65 -21.80 16.16 -5.63
CA PRO A 65 -21.47 15.22 -4.55
C PRO A 65 -21.53 15.84 -3.14
N ALA A 66 -21.12 17.10 -2.96
CA ALA A 66 -21.20 17.78 -1.66
C ALA A 66 -22.65 17.96 -1.18
N ALA A 67 -23.55 18.36 -2.08
CA ALA A 67 -24.98 18.49 -1.76
C ALA A 67 -25.62 17.14 -1.37
N PHE A 68 -25.15 16.04 -1.98
CA PHE A 68 -25.58 14.70 -1.61
C PHE A 68 -25.11 14.30 -0.21
N LEU A 69 -23.83 14.54 0.13
CA LEU A 69 -23.30 14.25 1.47
C LEU A 69 -24.02 15.05 2.56
N ASP A 70 -24.29 16.33 2.33
CA ASP A 70 -25.03 17.18 3.28
C ASP A 70 -26.44 16.63 3.56
N ALA A 71 -27.12 16.13 2.53
CA ALA A 71 -28.45 15.52 2.67
C ALA A 71 -28.42 14.21 3.49
N VAL A 72 -27.38 13.39 3.33
CA VAL A 72 -27.23 12.12 4.07
C VAL A 72 -26.79 12.36 5.52
N GLY A 73 -25.89 13.31 5.77
CA GLY A 73 -25.38 13.63 7.11
C GLY A 73 -26.36 14.37 8.02
N SER A 74 -27.48 14.85 7.46
CA SER A 74 -28.54 15.58 8.18
C SER A 74 -29.65 14.67 8.74
N THR A 75 -29.49 13.34 8.68
CA THR A 75 -30.40 12.32 9.25
C THR A 75 -29.84 11.79 10.56
#